data_AF-A0A3D3JKH6-F1
#
_entry.id   AF-A0A3D3JKH6-F1
#
_cell.length_a   1.000
_cell.length_b   1.000
_cell.length_c   1.000
_cell.angle_alpha   90.00
_cell.angle_beta   90.00
_cell.angle_gamma   90.00
#
_symmetry.space_group_name_H-M   'P 1'
#
loop_
_entity.id
_entity.type
_entity.pdbx_description
1 polymer ?
#
loop_
_entity_poly.entity_id
_entity_poly.type
_entity_poly.pdbx_seq_one_letter_code
_entity_poly.pdbx_strand_id
1 'polypeptide(L)'
;MISGVPADVTLECANGIPTPLVSVTDECDPNPKTSFGLQFIDGGPNTIIVKRTWTATDASGNRSIATQLVTVLDETDPEITCPPDTSVTCPPDFDPSNTGSASAVDNCDAAPGVGYTDSLVIPAEELDHPMPCRVERTWTTVDACGNEASCLQTINILDLTPPVIVCPPDATYECPADTSVAANGTATATDACMLGDPVISSSDKVTDLCGGTETVVRTWSSVDACGNVSTCDQTIMVVDTTAPVITCPDDVTVNCEDDRTSASTGTATATDTCDDGELAIDEGDSVAAGTCTQEEVITRTWTSTDDCGNASSCN
;
A
#
# COMPACT_ATOMS: atom_id res chain seq x y z
N MET A 1 40.91 -36.05 51.74
CA MET A 1 41.15 -36.24 50.29
C MET A 1 39.84 -36.60 49.60
N ILE A 2 39.58 -36.04 48.42
CA ILE A 2 38.49 -36.48 47.52
C ILE A 2 39.10 -37.33 46.42
N SER A 3 38.53 -38.50 46.14
CA SER A 3 38.96 -39.42 45.08
C SER A 3 37.76 -39.95 44.28
N GLY A 4 38.02 -40.53 43.10
CA GLY A 4 36.96 -41.03 42.21
C GLY A 4 36.20 -39.92 41.46
N VAL A 5 36.75 -38.71 41.39
CA VAL A 5 36.17 -37.59 40.64
C VAL A 5 36.14 -37.96 39.16
N PRO A 6 34.98 -37.96 38.49
CA PRO A 6 34.91 -38.28 37.07
C PRO A 6 35.65 -37.24 36.22
N ALA A 7 36.18 -37.65 35.07
CA ALA A 7 36.79 -36.74 34.10
C ALA A 7 35.75 -35.81 33.47
N ASP A 8 36.20 -34.68 32.94
CA ASP A 8 35.36 -33.77 32.15
C ASP A 8 34.79 -34.52 30.93
N VAL A 9 33.54 -34.21 30.57
CA VAL A 9 32.81 -34.92 29.51
C VAL A 9 31.96 -33.95 28.70
N THR A 10 31.84 -34.22 27.40
CA THR A 10 30.86 -33.56 26.52
C THR A 10 29.74 -34.53 26.20
N LEU A 11 28.50 -34.08 26.32
CA LEU A 11 27.28 -34.84 26.05
C LEU A 11 26.42 -34.06 25.06
N GLU A 12 25.68 -34.80 24.24
CA GLU A 12 24.73 -34.22 23.29
C GLU A 12 23.50 -33.66 24.04
N CYS A 13 22.84 -34.51 24.84
CA CYS A 13 21.69 -34.11 25.67
C CYS A 13 21.95 -34.15 27.18
N ALA A 14 21.25 -33.29 27.92
CA ALA A 14 21.31 -33.23 29.39
C ALA A 14 20.76 -34.48 30.10
N ASN A 15 20.00 -35.33 29.40
CA ASN A 15 19.45 -36.58 29.95
C ASN A 15 20.53 -37.65 30.24
N GLY A 16 21.76 -37.45 29.77
CA GLY A 16 22.88 -38.39 29.95
C GLY A 16 23.81 -38.06 31.12
N ILE A 17 23.58 -37.02 31.91
CA ILE A 17 24.55 -36.61 32.94
C ILE A 17 24.60 -37.67 34.07
N PRO A 18 25.69 -38.42 34.23
CA PRO A 18 25.75 -39.52 35.18
C PRO A 18 25.64 -39.02 36.63
N THR A 19 24.97 -39.79 37.49
CA THR A 19 24.94 -39.55 38.93
C THR A 19 26.36 -39.57 39.49
N PRO A 20 26.82 -38.47 40.11
CA PRO A 20 28.21 -38.37 40.55
C PRO A 20 28.47 -39.27 41.77
N LEU A 21 29.52 -40.08 41.71
CA LEU A 21 30.02 -40.84 42.86
C LEU A 21 31.48 -40.46 43.12
N VAL A 22 31.75 -39.83 44.25
CA VAL A 22 33.10 -39.55 44.73
C VAL A 22 33.28 -40.13 46.13
N SER A 23 34.50 -40.54 46.44
CA SER A 23 34.88 -41.05 47.76
C SER A 23 35.62 -39.98 48.52
N VAL A 24 35.35 -39.87 49.82
CA VAL A 24 36.04 -38.93 50.71
C VAL A 24 36.67 -39.72 51.83
N THR A 25 37.98 -39.55 52.01
CA THR A 25 38.76 -40.16 53.08
C THR A 25 39.56 -39.10 53.81
N ASP A 26 39.71 -39.26 55.12
CA ASP A 26 40.60 -38.45 55.94
C ASP A 26 41.34 -39.36 56.93
N GLU A 27 42.58 -39.03 57.26
CA GLU A 27 43.43 -39.86 58.12
C GLU A 27 43.06 -39.72 59.61
N CYS A 28 42.43 -38.61 59.99
CA CYS A 28 42.16 -38.23 61.38
C CYS A 28 40.68 -37.93 61.65
N ASP A 29 39.84 -37.83 60.62
CA ASP A 29 38.40 -37.64 60.71
C ASP A 29 37.65 -38.80 60.02
N PRO A 30 36.97 -39.69 60.77
CA PRO A 30 36.23 -40.80 60.18
C PRO A 30 34.97 -40.34 59.42
N ASN A 31 34.49 -39.10 59.62
CA ASN A 31 33.30 -38.56 58.96
C ASN A 31 33.49 -37.11 58.48
N PRO A 32 34.36 -36.87 57.47
CA PRO A 32 34.56 -35.53 56.93
C PRO A 32 33.26 -34.97 56.38
N LYS A 33 32.98 -33.70 56.66
CA LYS A 33 31.78 -33.03 56.15
C LYS A 33 31.91 -32.81 54.64
N THR A 34 30.96 -33.32 53.85
CA THR A 34 30.95 -33.15 52.40
C THR A 34 29.87 -32.16 51.95
N SER A 35 30.13 -31.46 50.85
CA SER A 35 29.13 -30.70 50.11
C SER A 35 29.33 -30.86 48.61
N PHE A 36 28.22 -30.78 47.87
CA PHE A 36 28.18 -30.85 46.43
C PHE A 36 27.46 -29.61 45.89
N GLY A 37 28.09 -28.94 44.93
CA GLY A 37 27.55 -27.76 44.26
C GLY A 37 27.50 -27.95 42.76
N LEU A 38 26.44 -27.41 42.15
CA LEU A 38 26.29 -27.27 40.71
C LEU A 38 26.34 -25.79 40.35
N GLN A 39 27.06 -25.48 39.29
CA GLN A 39 27.06 -24.16 38.68
C GLN A 39 26.82 -24.33 37.18
N PHE A 40 25.76 -23.68 36.67
CA PHE A 40 25.49 -23.58 35.25
C PHE A 40 26.24 -22.38 34.69
N ILE A 41 26.99 -22.60 33.62
CA ILE A 41 27.81 -21.62 32.92
C ILE A 41 27.32 -21.62 31.48
N ASP A 42 27.02 -20.44 30.95
CA ASP A 42 26.74 -20.25 29.54
C ASP A 42 27.99 -20.63 28.72
N GLY A 43 27.87 -21.63 27.86
CA GLY A 43 28.95 -22.14 27.02
C GLY A 43 29.06 -21.45 25.66
N GLY A 44 28.11 -20.55 25.33
CA GLY A 44 27.92 -20.02 24.00
C GLY A 44 26.73 -20.68 23.29
N PRO A 45 26.54 -20.44 21.98
CA PRO A 45 25.39 -20.94 21.23
C PRO A 45 25.31 -22.46 21.33
N ASN A 46 24.11 -22.95 21.62
CA ASN A 46 23.77 -24.37 21.71
C ASN A 46 24.57 -25.16 22.73
N THR A 47 25.20 -24.47 23.69
CA THR A 47 26.14 -25.06 24.65
C THR A 47 25.85 -24.61 26.08
N ILE A 48 25.64 -25.56 26.99
CA ILE A 48 25.56 -25.32 28.43
C ILE A 48 26.69 -26.07 29.13
N ILE A 49 27.47 -25.39 29.96
CA ILE A 49 28.52 -26.01 30.76
C ILE A 49 28.05 -26.13 32.21
N VAL A 50 28.00 -27.36 32.74
CA VAL A 50 27.69 -27.65 34.13
C VAL A 50 28.98 -27.94 34.88
N LYS A 51 29.38 -27.03 35.77
CA LYS A 51 30.51 -27.23 36.69
C LYS A 51 30.03 -27.86 38.00
N ARG A 52 30.52 -29.05 38.27
CA ARG A 52 30.34 -29.79 39.52
C ARG A 52 31.49 -29.49 40.47
N THR A 53 31.19 -29.20 41.72
CA THR A 53 32.19 -28.95 42.77
C THR A 53 31.90 -29.79 44.00
N TRP A 54 32.86 -30.62 44.41
CA TRP A 54 32.83 -31.34 45.67
C TRP A 54 33.76 -30.65 46.66
N THR A 55 33.29 -30.41 47.88
CA THR A 55 34.12 -29.93 48.99
C THR A 55 34.03 -30.91 50.15
N ALA A 56 35.17 -31.35 50.67
CA ALA A 56 35.29 -32.10 51.92
C ALA A 56 36.00 -31.21 52.94
N THR A 57 35.46 -31.13 54.16
CA THR A 57 36.06 -30.38 55.27
C THR A 57 36.18 -31.30 56.48
N ASP A 58 37.38 -31.42 57.05
CA ASP A 58 37.61 -32.19 58.28
C ASP A 58 37.18 -31.41 59.53
N ALA A 59 37.14 -32.09 60.69
CA ALA A 59 36.81 -31.50 61.99
C ALA A 59 37.78 -30.38 62.43
N SER A 60 38.99 -30.33 61.87
CA SER A 60 39.99 -29.28 62.13
C SER A 60 39.84 -28.07 61.19
N GLY A 61 38.93 -28.13 60.21
CA GLY A 61 38.66 -27.10 59.24
C GLY A 61 39.50 -27.18 57.95
N ASN A 62 40.30 -28.23 57.76
CA ASN A 62 41.05 -28.42 56.51
C ASN A 62 40.11 -28.79 55.38
N ARG A 63 40.37 -28.27 54.17
CA ARG A 63 39.48 -28.44 53.01
C ARG A 63 40.16 -29.13 51.85
N SER A 64 39.46 -30.07 51.24
CA SER A 64 39.78 -30.65 49.92
C SER A 64 38.65 -30.29 48.96
N ILE A 65 39.01 -29.83 47.76
CA ILE A 65 38.06 -29.41 46.73
C ILE A 65 38.40 -30.14 45.44
N ALA A 66 37.39 -30.66 44.76
CA ALA A 66 37.52 -31.24 43.43
C ALA A 66 36.40 -30.71 42.52
N THR A 67 36.68 -30.65 41.21
CA THR A 67 35.72 -30.15 40.22
C THR A 67 35.69 -31.03 38.98
N GLN A 68 34.54 -31.05 38.30
CA GLN A 68 34.34 -31.64 36.97
C GLN A 68 33.53 -30.65 36.13
N LEU A 69 33.88 -30.51 34.85
CA LEU A 69 33.10 -29.81 33.84
C LEU A 69 32.33 -30.81 32.98
N VAL A 70 31.04 -30.59 32.84
CA VAL A 70 30.18 -31.33 31.89
C VAL A 70 29.69 -30.33 30.86
N THR A 71 30.10 -30.49 29.60
CA THR A 71 29.60 -29.68 28.49
C THR A 71 28.41 -30.41 27.87
N VAL A 72 27.25 -29.78 27.84
CA VAL A 72 26.09 -30.21 27.06
C VAL A 72 26.07 -29.36 25.81
N LEU A 73 26.13 -30.00 24.65
CA LEU A 73 26.17 -29.34 23.34
C LEU A 73 25.19 -30.05 22.43
N ASP A 74 24.20 -29.33 21.95
CA ASP A 74 23.24 -29.85 20.97
C ASP A 74 23.46 -29.15 19.63
N GLU A 75 23.87 -29.90 18.60
CA GLU A 75 24.09 -29.36 17.26
C GLU A 75 23.01 -29.84 16.27
N THR A 76 21.96 -30.51 16.76
CA THR A 76 20.88 -31.02 15.90
C THR A 76 19.77 -29.98 15.85
N ASP A 77 19.39 -29.56 14.65
CA ASP A 77 18.22 -28.69 14.49
C ASP A 77 16.94 -29.47 14.83
N PRO A 78 15.94 -28.82 15.47
CA PRO A 78 14.64 -29.45 15.72
C PRO A 78 13.94 -29.87 14.42
N GLU A 79 13.24 -31.00 14.43
CA GLU A 79 12.40 -31.44 13.33
C GLU A 79 11.00 -30.80 13.44
N ILE A 80 10.65 -29.94 12.48
CA ILE A 80 9.32 -29.30 12.39
C ILE A 80 8.43 -30.01 11.36
N THR A 81 7.20 -30.32 11.76
CA THR A 81 6.12 -30.81 10.88
C THR A 81 5.08 -29.72 10.69
N CYS A 82 4.89 -29.31 9.44
CA CYS A 82 3.99 -28.22 9.06
C CYS A 82 2.56 -28.74 8.87
N PRO A 83 1.55 -27.90 9.16
CA PRO A 83 0.20 -28.16 8.67
C PRO A 83 0.18 -28.09 7.13
N PRO A 84 -0.75 -28.82 6.48
CA PRO A 84 -0.91 -28.73 5.03
C PRO A 84 -1.44 -27.35 4.61
N ASP A 85 -1.24 -27.02 3.34
CA ASP A 85 -1.87 -25.86 2.72
C ASP A 85 -3.39 -25.95 2.82
N THR A 86 -4.04 -24.81 2.97
CA THR A 86 -5.49 -24.74 3.19
C THR A 86 -6.12 -23.54 2.47
N SER A 87 -7.43 -23.40 2.59
CA SER A 87 -8.18 -22.27 2.01
C SER A 87 -9.21 -21.75 3.00
N VAL A 88 -9.39 -20.43 3.00
CA VAL A 88 -10.38 -19.72 3.82
C VAL A 88 -11.25 -18.84 2.94
N THR A 89 -12.48 -18.58 3.36
CA THR A 89 -13.40 -17.66 2.68
C THR A 89 -13.39 -16.28 3.33
N CYS A 90 -13.74 -15.23 2.60
CA CYS A 90 -13.90 -13.91 3.19
C CYS A 90 -15.16 -13.79 4.09
N PRO A 91 -15.09 -13.13 5.26
CA PRO A 91 -13.88 -12.57 5.88
C PRO A 91 -12.98 -13.69 6.44
N PRO A 92 -11.65 -13.65 6.17
CA PRO A 92 -10.76 -14.76 6.50
C PRO A 92 -10.49 -14.85 8.00
N ASP A 93 -10.43 -16.09 8.51
CA ASP A 93 -10.00 -16.42 9.85
C ASP A 93 -8.71 -17.24 9.77
N PHE A 94 -7.59 -16.61 10.14
CA PHE A 94 -6.26 -17.20 10.07
C PHE A 94 -5.86 -17.93 11.36
N ASP A 95 -6.74 -18.09 12.35
CA ASP A 95 -6.40 -18.79 13.58
C ASP A 95 -5.88 -20.21 13.27
N PRO A 96 -4.74 -20.65 13.87
CA PRO A 96 -4.22 -22.01 13.68
C PRO A 96 -5.22 -23.13 14.01
N SER A 97 -6.24 -22.88 14.84
CA SER A 97 -7.32 -23.85 15.08
C SER A 97 -8.19 -24.10 13.83
N ASN A 98 -8.26 -23.13 12.93
CA ASN A 98 -8.99 -23.22 11.66
C ASN A 98 -8.08 -23.57 10.47
N THR A 99 -6.81 -23.15 10.54
CA THR A 99 -5.84 -23.27 9.45
C THR A 99 -4.83 -24.41 9.66
N GLY A 100 -4.80 -25.02 10.84
CA GLY A 100 -3.81 -26.03 11.23
C GLY A 100 -2.65 -25.43 12.01
N SER A 101 -2.01 -26.26 12.84
CA SER A 101 -0.86 -25.90 13.67
C SER A 101 0.35 -26.76 13.34
N ALA A 102 1.55 -26.19 13.39
CA ALA A 102 2.78 -26.96 13.31
C ALA A 102 3.12 -27.63 14.65
N SER A 103 3.90 -28.69 14.58
CA SER A 103 4.50 -29.37 15.74
C SER A 103 5.99 -29.56 15.52
N ALA A 104 6.78 -29.50 16.58
CA ALA A 104 8.21 -29.76 16.54
C ALA A 104 8.61 -30.82 17.57
N VAL A 105 9.66 -31.56 17.24
CA VAL A 105 10.34 -32.49 18.15
C VAL A 105 11.83 -32.35 17.97
N ASP A 106 12.60 -32.66 19.01
CA ASP A 106 14.05 -32.64 18.97
C ASP A 106 14.64 -33.80 19.80
N ASN A 107 15.90 -34.17 19.53
CA ASN A 107 16.60 -35.24 20.23
C ASN A 107 16.83 -34.91 21.73
N CYS A 108 17.01 -33.64 22.06
CA CYS A 108 17.30 -33.12 23.39
C CYS A 108 16.16 -32.29 23.99
N ASP A 109 15.23 -31.79 23.18
CA ASP A 109 13.99 -31.13 23.59
C ASP A 109 12.74 -31.87 23.06
N ALA A 110 11.93 -32.42 23.98
CA ALA A 110 10.74 -33.17 23.60
C ALA A 110 9.59 -32.29 23.09
N ALA A 111 9.63 -30.97 23.33
CA ALA A 111 8.61 -30.03 22.88
C ALA A 111 9.23 -28.64 22.62
N PRO A 112 10.02 -28.48 21.56
CA PRO A 112 10.56 -27.19 21.15
C PRO A 112 9.45 -26.15 20.97
N GLY A 113 9.76 -24.89 21.27
CA GLY A 113 8.78 -23.81 21.19
C GLY A 113 8.47 -23.44 19.74
N VAL A 114 7.20 -23.58 19.34
CA VAL A 114 6.73 -23.24 17.98
C VAL A 114 6.09 -21.85 17.94
N GLY A 115 6.52 -21.02 17.00
CA GLY A 115 5.94 -19.72 16.65
C GLY A 115 5.60 -19.63 15.16
N TYR A 116 4.96 -18.52 14.76
CA TYR A 116 4.69 -18.24 13.34
C TYR A 116 4.64 -16.75 13.03
N THR A 117 4.86 -16.43 11.76
CA THR A 117 4.63 -15.10 11.17
C THR A 117 3.89 -15.22 9.85
N ASP A 118 2.95 -14.31 9.62
CA ASP A 118 2.12 -14.26 8.41
C ASP A 118 2.55 -13.12 7.49
N SER A 119 2.60 -13.40 6.19
CA SER A 119 2.82 -12.40 5.15
C SER A 119 1.73 -12.51 4.08
N LEU A 120 1.04 -11.40 3.80
CA LEU A 120 0.12 -11.33 2.68
C LEU A 120 0.92 -11.31 1.37
N VAL A 121 0.51 -12.14 0.41
CA VAL A 121 1.09 -12.18 -0.93
C VAL A 121 0.01 -11.88 -1.95
N ILE A 122 0.23 -10.80 -2.70
CA ILE A 122 -0.60 -10.37 -3.82
C ILE A 122 0.25 -10.54 -5.10
N PRO A 123 0.02 -11.58 -5.92
CA PRO A 123 0.74 -11.80 -7.16
C PRO A 123 0.35 -10.72 -8.17
N ALA A 124 1.34 -9.98 -8.64
CA ALA A 124 1.15 -8.85 -9.55
C ALA A 124 0.71 -9.24 -10.97
N GLU A 125 0.76 -10.52 -11.36
CA GLU A 125 0.62 -10.94 -12.76
C GLU A 125 -0.23 -12.21 -13.03
N GLU A 126 -0.86 -12.82 -12.01
CA GLU A 126 -1.76 -13.98 -12.23
C GLU A 126 -3.20 -13.49 -12.52
N LEU A 127 -3.39 -12.81 -13.66
CA LEU A 127 -4.68 -12.21 -14.06
C LEU A 127 -5.74 -13.24 -14.52
N ASP A 128 -5.39 -14.52 -14.58
CA ASP A 128 -6.23 -15.60 -15.15
C ASP A 128 -6.61 -16.70 -14.12
N HIS A 129 -6.35 -16.48 -12.83
CA HIS A 129 -6.76 -17.40 -11.76
C HIS A 129 -7.66 -16.70 -10.71
N PRO A 130 -8.76 -17.33 -10.28
CA PRO A 130 -9.72 -16.78 -9.31
C PRO A 130 -9.21 -16.78 -7.85
N MET A 131 -7.89 -16.82 -7.62
CA MET A 131 -7.27 -16.80 -6.29
C MET A 131 -5.89 -16.12 -6.33
N PRO A 132 -5.79 -14.81 -6.56
CA PRO A 132 -4.48 -14.17 -6.53
C PRO A 132 -4.01 -13.98 -5.07
N CYS A 133 -4.88 -13.61 -4.14
CA CYS A 133 -4.44 -13.36 -2.76
C CYS A 133 -4.23 -14.66 -1.94
N ARG A 134 -3.09 -14.75 -1.26
CA ARG A 134 -2.80 -15.80 -0.27
C ARG A 134 -2.01 -15.25 0.91
N VAL A 135 -2.06 -15.92 2.04
CA VAL A 135 -1.12 -15.70 3.15
C VAL A 135 -0.08 -16.81 3.13
N GLU A 136 1.18 -16.41 3.17
CA GLU A 136 2.31 -17.29 3.43
C GLU A 136 2.64 -17.22 4.92
N ARG A 137 2.36 -18.32 5.63
CA ARG A 137 2.68 -18.48 7.05
C ARG A 137 4.01 -19.21 7.18
N THR A 138 4.99 -18.55 7.79
CA THR A 138 6.26 -19.16 8.17
C THR A 138 6.18 -19.62 9.61
N TRP A 139 6.19 -20.94 9.83
CA TRP A 139 6.32 -21.54 11.14
C TRP A 139 7.81 -21.60 11.51
N THR A 140 8.14 -21.21 12.73
CA THR A 140 9.51 -21.29 13.27
C THR A 140 9.51 -22.08 14.56
N THR A 141 10.60 -22.77 14.83
CA THR A 141 10.81 -23.45 16.10
C THR A 141 12.24 -23.25 16.55
N VAL A 142 12.43 -23.14 17.86
CA VAL A 142 13.74 -23.04 18.51
C VAL A 142 13.77 -24.05 19.64
N ASP A 143 14.80 -24.89 19.69
CA ASP A 143 15.00 -25.82 20.80
C ASP A 143 15.59 -25.14 22.04
N ALA A 144 15.77 -25.88 23.13
CA ALA A 144 16.31 -25.38 24.39
C ALA A 144 17.78 -24.92 24.32
N CYS A 145 18.53 -25.38 23.33
CA CYS A 145 19.93 -25.03 23.10
C CYS A 145 20.06 -23.80 22.18
N GLY A 146 19.07 -23.53 21.33
CA GLY A 146 19.03 -22.42 20.40
C GLY A 146 19.15 -22.82 18.94
N ASN A 147 19.08 -24.10 18.58
CA ASN A 147 19.00 -24.49 17.18
C ASN A 147 17.60 -24.16 16.62
N GLU A 148 17.54 -23.80 15.35
CA GLU A 148 16.32 -23.27 14.72
C GLU A 148 15.92 -24.09 13.50
N ALA A 149 14.61 -24.29 13.32
CA ALA A 149 14.06 -24.82 12.08
C ALA A 149 12.82 -24.02 11.68
N SER A 150 12.48 -24.06 10.39
CA SER A 150 11.31 -23.37 9.87
C SER A 150 10.66 -24.12 8.72
N CYS A 151 9.40 -23.81 8.47
CA CYS A 151 8.71 -24.27 7.28
C CYS A 151 7.54 -23.37 6.89
N LEU A 152 7.04 -23.57 5.66
CA LEU A 152 6.02 -22.72 5.06
C LEU A 152 4.67 -23.45 4.97
N GLN A 153 3.60 -22.70 5.24
CA GLN A 153 2.23 -23.08 4.94
C GLN A 153 1.60 -21.99 4.05
N THR A 154 0.91 -22.42 2.99
CA THR A 154 0.13 -21.53 2.13
C THR A 154 -1.35 -21.56 2.54
N ILE A 155 -1.93 -20.39 2.78
CA ILE A 155 -3.36 -20.22 3.08
C ILE A 155 -3.98 -19.40 1.95
N ASN A 156 -4.69 -20.07 1.04
CA ASN A 156 -5.38 -19.39 -0.06
C ASN A 156 -6.64 -18.68 0.46
N ILE A 157 -6.93 -17.50 -0.05
CA ILE A 157 -8.16 -16.78 0.27
C ILE A 157 -9.08 -16.84 -0.95
N LEU A 158 -10.29 -17.34 -0.73
CA LEU A 158 -11.35 -17.30 -1.72
C LEU A 158 -12.15 -16.02 -1.55
N ASP A 159 -11.87 -15.05 -2.42
CA ASP A 159 -12.65 -13.83 -2.59
C ASP A 159 -13.16 -13.74 -4.02
N LEU A 160 -14.49 -13.64 -4.16
CA LEU A 160 -15.15 -13.52 -5.46
C LEU A 160 -16.02 -12.25 -5.52
N THR A 161 -15.97 -11.42 -4.49
CA THR A 161 -16.79 -10.22 -4.38
C THR A 161 -15.97 -9.01 -4.76
N PRO A 162 -16.28 -8.33 -5.89
CA PRO A 162 -15.60 -7.09 -6.23
C PRO A 162 -15.79 -5.99 -5.18
N PRO A 163 -14.82 -5.06 -5.09
CA PRO A 163 -14.95 -3.90 -4.22
C PRO A 163 -16.15 -3.05 -4.64
N VAL A 164 -16.76 -2.36 -3.68
CA VAL A 164 -17.80 -1.35 -3.94
C VAL A 164 -17.11 0.00 -4.19
N ILE A 165 -17.16 0.47 -5.43
CA ILE A 165 -16.63 1.77 -5.85
C ILE A 165 -17.74 2.83 -5.93
N VAL A 166 -17.42 4.06 -5.50
CA VAL A 166 -18.27 5.24 -5.61
C VAL A 166 -17.50 6.33 -6.35
N CYS A 167 -18.02 6.73 -7.51
CA CYS A 167 -17.46 7.79 -8.33
C CYS A 167 -17.82 9.18 -7.78
N PRO A 168 -17.00 10.21 -8.06
CA PRO A 168 -17.44 11.58 -7.91
C PRO A 168 -18.64 11.87 -8.85
N PRO A 169 -19.47 12.87 -8.53
CA PRO A 169 -20.60 13.22 -9.37
C PRO A 169 -20.16 13.79 -10.73
N ASP A 170 -21.05 13.69 -11.71
CA ASP A 170 -20.92 14.39 -12.99
C ASP A 170 -20.88 15.91 -12.78
N ALA A 171 -20.19 16.61 -13.69
CA ALA A 171 -20.01 18.05 -13.61
C ALA A 171 -20.19 18.73 -14.97
N THR A 172 -20.59 20.00 -14.94
CA THR A 172 -20.68 20.86 -16.13
C THR A 172 -20.15 22.24 -15.80
N TYR A 173 -19.28 22.77 -16.66
CA TYR A 173 -18.63 24.07 -16.49
C TYR A 173 -18.65 24.87 -17.78
N GLU A 174 -18.63 26.19 -17.64
CA GLU A 174 -18.33 27.07 -18.77
C GLU A 174 -16.81 27.04 -19.04
N CYS A 175 -16.40 27.10 -20.31
CA CYS A 175 -14.99 27.27 -20.64
C CYS A 175 -14.46 28.67 -20.26
N PRO A 176 -13.16 28.79 -19.97
CA PRO A 176 -12.20 27.70 -19.78
C PRO A 176 -12.39 26.98 -18.43
N ALA A 177 -12.28 25.64 -18.42
CA ALA A 177 -12.47 24.82 -17.22
C ALA A 177 -11.33 23.81 -17.00
N ASP A 178 -11.02 23.51 -15.73
CA ASP A 178 -10.06 22.47 -15.34
C ASP A 178 -10.78 21.11 -15.18
N THR A 179 -10.51 20.17 -16.08
CA THR A 179 -11.11 18.82 -16.09
C THR A 179 -10.26 17.79 -15.32
N SER A 180 -9.20 18.20 -14.63
CA SER A 180 -8.33 17.32 -13.85
C SER A 180 -9.03 16.62 -12.68
N VAL A 181 -8.44 15.52 -12.21
CA VAL A 181 -8.88 14.81 -11.01
C VAL A 181 -8.88 15.72 -9.77
N ALA A 182 -7.90 16.62 -9.67
CA ALA A 182 -7.80 17.54 -8.53
C ALA A 182 -9.01 18.49 -8.44
N ALA A 183 -9.51 18.94 -9.59
CA ALA A 183 -10.69 19.82 -9.66
C ALA A 183 -12.02 19.07 -9.56
N ASN A 184 -12.08 17.81 -10.00
CA ASN A 184 -13.34 17.07 -10.16
C ASN A 184 -13.53 15.91 -9.18
N GLY A 185 -12.62 15.79 -8.20
CA GLY A 185 -12.71 14.82 -7.13
C GLY A 185 -12.12 13.45 -7.48
N THR A 186 -12.07 12.60 -6.46
CA THR A 186 -11.51 11.25 -6.53
C THR A 186 -12.58 10.22 -6.17
N ALA A 187 -12.59 9.06 -6.83
CA ALA A 187 -13.42 7.94 -6.41
C ALA A 187 -12.96 7.38 -5.05
N THR A 188 -13.88 6.71 -4.36
CA THR A 188 -13.59 5.93 -3.14
C THR A 188 -14.04 4.50 -3.33
N ALA A 189 -13.36 3.54 -2.70
CA ALA A 189 -13.73 2.14 -2.76
C ALA A 189 -13.60 1.48 -1.38
N THR A 190 -14.48 0.51 -1.13
CA THR A 190 -14.44 -0.33 0.07
C THR A 190 -14.65 -1.77 -0.34
N ASP A 191 -13.97 -2.69 0.32
CA ASP A 191 -14.18 -4.11 0.12
C ASP A 191 -14.55 -4.83 1.42
N ALA A 192 -15.36 -5.88 1.30
CA ALA A 192 -15.80 -6.67 2.46
C ALA A 192 -14.68 -7.58 2.99
N CYS A 193 -13.77 -8.01 2.12
CA CYS A 193 -12.56 -8.74 2.43
C CYS A 193 -11.40 -7.76 2.72
N MET A 194 -11.36 -7.26 3.95
CA MET A 194 -10.38 -6.24 4.40
C MET A 194 -8.95 -6.78 4.58
N LEU A 195 -8.38 -7.40 3.55
CA LEU A 195 -6.96 -7.76 3.50
C LEU A 195 -6.05 -6.60 3.09
N GLY A 196 -6.67 -5.47 2.71
CA GLY A 196 -6.05 -4.20 2.37
C GLY A 196 -7.10 -3.24 1.82
N ASP A 197 -6.73 -1.98 1.62
CA ASP A 197 -7.60 -1.04 0.90
C ASP A 197 -7.56 -1.35 -0.60
N PRO A 198 -8.72 -1.32 -1.31
CA PRO A 198 -8.73 -1.47 -2.75
C PRO A 198 -7.90 -0.37 -3.44
N VAL A 199 -7.16 -0.76 -4.48
CA VAL A 199 -6.37 0.17 -5.29
C VAL A 199 -7.28 0.84 -6.31
N ILE A 200 -7.24 2.16 -6.40
CA ILE A 200 -8.06 2.95 -7.33
C ILE A 200 -7.18 3.55 -8.44
N SER A 201 -7.67 3.49 -9.68
CA SER A 201 -7.08 4.12 -10.85
C SER A 201 -8.15 4.77 -11.72
N SER A 202 -7.76 5.66 -12.63
CA SER A 202 -8.68 6.33 -13.57
C SER A 202 -8.07 6.45 -14.96
N SER A 203 -8.92 6.45 -15.98
CA SER A 203 -8.55 6.77 -17.36
C SER A 203 -9.60 7.68 -18.01
N ASP A 204 -9.12 8.58 -18.85
CA ASP A 204 -9.96 9.61 -19.47
C ASP A 204 -10.16 9.31 -20.96
N LYS A 205 -11.40 9.47 -21.41
CA LYS A 205 -11.75 9.59 -22.82
C LYS A 205 -12.28 11.00 -23.07
N VAL A 206 -11.49 11.80 -23.79
CA VAL A 206 -11.82 13.17 -24.17
C VAL A 206 -12.46 13.20 -25.56
N THR A 207 -13.51 13.99 -25.72
CA THR A 207 -14.15 14.28 -27.01
C THR A 207 -14.28 15.79 -27.15
N ASP A 208 -13.48 16.36 -28.05
CA ASP A 208 -13.53 17.79 -28.37
C ASP A 208 -14.85 18.13 -29.08
N LEU A 209 -15.38 19.31 -28.78
CA LEU A 209 -16.62 19.83 -29.35
C LEU A 209 -16.34 21.13 -30.12
N CYS A 210 -17.09 22.20 -29.88
CA CYS A 210 -16.89 23.52 -30.48
C CYS A 210 -16.02 24.40 -29.57
N GLY A 211 -15.33 25.41 -30.08
CA GLY A 211 -14.78 26.51 -29.28
C GLY A 211 -14.22 26.17 -27.89
N GLY A 212 -13.12 25.42 -27.82
CA GLY A 212 -12.48 25.06 -26.53
C GLY A 212 -13.34 24.21 -25.58
N THR A 213 -14.51 23.74 -26.00
CA THR A 213 -15.41 22.87 -25.23
C THR A 213 -15.10 21.39 -25.46
N GLU A 214 -15.40 20.55 -24.47
CA GLU A 214 -15.09 19.13 -24.49
C GLU A 214 -16.04 18.32 -23.60
N THR A 215 -16.16 17.03 -23.87
CA THR A 215 -16.71 16.06 -22.92
C THR A 215 -15.62 15.08 -22.50
N VAL A 216 -15.38 14.98 -21.19
CA VAL A 216 -14.46 14.01 -20.58
C VAL A 216 -15.29 12.94 -19.88
N VAL A 217 -15.21 11.71 -20.38
CA VAL A 217 -15.71 10.53 -19.66
C VAL A 217 -14.54 9.89 -18.96
N ARG A 218 -14.51 10.01 -17.62
CA ARG A 218 -13.49 9.42 -16.75
C ARG A 218 -14.00 8.12 -16.18
N THR A 219 -13.35 7.02 -16.55
CA THR A 219 -13.64 5.69 -15.99
C THR A 219 -12.72 5.44 -14.81
N TRP A 220 -13.31 5.25 -13.64
CA TRP A 220 -12.63 4.83 -12.42
C TRP A 220 -12.67 3.31 -12.31
N SER A 221 -11.55 2.72 -11.91
CA SER A 221 -11.40 1.28 -11.68
C SER A 221 -10.83 1.05 -10.30
N SER A 222 -11.44 0.13 -9.54
CA SER A 222 -10.96 -0.33 -8.25
C SER A 222 -10.67 -1.82 -8.31
N VAL A 223 -9.50 -2.21 -7.78
CA VAL A 223 -9.04 -3.60 -7.69
C VAL A 223 -8.77 -3.92 -6.22
N ASP A 224 -9.40 -4.98 -5.69
CA ASP A 224 -9.13 -5.44 -4.33
C ASP A 224 -7.81 -6.24 -4.23
N ALA A 225 -7.42 -6.65 -3.02
CA ALA A 225 -6.20 -7.44 -2.79
C ALA A 225 -6.23 -8.81 -3.47
N CYS A 226 -7.43 -9.30 -3.77
CA CYS A 226 -7.72 -10.57 -4.41
C CYS A 226 -8.04 -10.41 -5.90
N GLY A 227 -7.68 -9.27 -6.50
CA GLY A 227 -7.75 -9.03 -7.93
C GLY A 227 -9.17 -8.87 -8.50
N ASN A 228 -10.22 -8.83 -7.67
CA ASN A 228 -11.55 -8.54 -8.19
C ASN A 228 -11.66 -7.05 -8.55
N VAL A 229 -12.37 -6.77 -9.64
CA VAL A 229 -12.43 -5.43 -10.24
C VAL A 229 -13.86 -4.90 -10.24
N SER A 230 -14.01 -3.63 -9.89
CA SER A 230 -15.23 -2.86 -10.14
C SER A 230 -14.91 -1.52 -10.80
N THR A 231 -15.87 -0.99 -11.56
CA THR A 231 -15.70 0.26 -12.28
C THR A 231 -16.93 1.15 -12.15
N CYS A 232 -16.72 2.46 -12.26
CA CYS A 232 -17.79 3.44 -12.43
C CYS A 232 -17.29 4.60 -13.30
N ASP A 233 -18.22 5.35 -13.90
CA ASP A 233 -17.90 6.48 -14.78
C ASP A 233 -18.32 7.81 -14.14
N GLN A 234 -17.54 8.85 -14.44
CA GLN A 234 -17.84 10.25 -14.19
C GLN A 234 -17.81 11.00 -15.53
N THR A 235 -18.83 11.81 -15.81
CA THR A 235 -18.89 12.67 -16.99
C THR A 235 -18.65 14.12 -16.61
N ILE A 236 -17.67 14.76 -17.23
CA ILE A 236 -17.36 16.19 -17.09
C ILE A 236 -17.59 16.85 -18.44
N MET A 237 -18.44 17.87 -18.48
CA MET A 237 -18.78 18.60 -19.70
C MET A 237 -18.32 20.04 -19.58
N VAL A 238 -17.48 20.48 -20.51
CA VAL A 238 -17.17 21.89 -20.70
C VAL A 238 -18.08 22.40 -21.82
N VAL A 239 -18.76 23.51 -21.59
CA VAL A 239 -19.69 24.11 -22.55
C VAL A 239 -19.37 25.58 -22.76
N ASP A 240 -19.84 26.12 -23.87
CA ASP A 240 -19.86 27.55 -24.13
C ASP A 240 -21.31 27.99 -24.35
N THR A 241 -21.77 28.86 -23.47
CA THR A 241 -23.09 29.47 -23.49
C THR A 241 -22.99 30.99 -23.57
N THR A 242 -21.78 31.54 -23.68
CA THR A 242 -21.50 32.96 -23.58
C THR A 242 -21.24 33.51 -24.97
N ALA A 243 -22.02 34.52 -25.38
CA ALA A 243 -21.80 35.18 -26.65
C ALA A 243 -20.50 36.02 -26.65
N PRO A 244 -19.86 36.18 -27.82
CA PRO A 244 -18.64 36.96 -27.94
C PRO A 244 -18.87 38.42 -27.53
N VAL A 245 -17.84 39.07 -27.00
CA VAL A 245 -17.85 40.49 -26.67
C VAL A 245 -17.33 41.29 -27.86
N ILE A 246 -18.19 42.13 -28.45
CA ILE A 246 -17.82 43.01 -29.58
C ILE A 246 -17.54 44.42 -29.06
N THR A 247 -16.41 44.98 -29.48
CA THR A 247 -16.08 46.40 -29.33
C THR A 247 -16.32 47.12 -30.65
N CYS A 248 -17.38 47.93 -30.72
CA CYS A 248 -17.72 48.74 -31.89
C CYS A 248 -16.85 50.02 -31.98
N PRO A 249 -16.60 50.54 -33.20
CA PRO A 249 -15.98 51.84 -33.37
C PRO A 249 -16.91 52.97 -32.89
N ASP A 250 -16.34 54.09 -32.45
CA ASP A 250 -17.11 55.29 -32.10
C ASP A 250 -17.79 55.92 -33.33
N ASP A 251 -18.89 56.64 -33.10
CA ASP A 251 -19.56 57.43 -34.14
C ASP A 251 -18.60 58.45 -34.79
N VAL A 252 -18.62 58.52 -36.12
CA VAL A 252 -17.83 59.48 -36.90
C VAL A 252 -18.70 60.32 -37.83
N THR A 253 -18.34 61.59 -38.00
CA THR A 253 -18.94 62.47 -39.01
C THR A 253 -17.96 62.68 -40.16
N VAL A 254 -18.41 62.42 -41.37
CA VAL A 254 -17.59 62.55 -42.60
C VAL A 254 -18.30 63.44 -43.62
N ASN A 255 -17.56 64.03 -44.56
CA ASN A 255 -18.13 64.82 -45.64
C ASN A 255 -18.75 63.93 -46.72
N CYS A 256 -19.57 64.52 -47.60
CA CYS A 256 -20.30 63.79 -48.62
C CYS A 256 -19.41 62.95 -49.56
N GLU A 257 -18.19 63.42 -49.83
CA GLU A 257 -17.21 62.81 -50.75
C GLU A 257 -16.17 61.93 -50.04
N ASP A 258 -16.21 61.83 -48.71
CA ASP A 258 -15.26 61.02 -47.93
C ASP A 258 -15.58 59.52 -48.06
N ASP A 259 -14.57 58.67 -47.90
CA ASP A 259 -14.73 57.21 -47.89
C ASP A 259 -15.51 56.76 -46.66
N ARG A 260 -16.64 56.07 -46.89
CA ARG A 260 -17.60 55.62 -45.88
C ARG A 260 -17.46 54.13 -45.54
N THR A 261 -16.48 53.44 -46.13
CA THR A 261 -16.18 52.04 -45.81
C THR A 261 -15.70 51.92 -44.37
N SER A 262 -15.90 50.76 -43.75
CA SER A 262 -15.40 50.47 -42.41
C SER A 262 -13.88 50.59 -42.28
N ALA A 263 -13.13 50.33 -43.35
CA ALA A 263 -11.69 50.59 -43.38
C ALA A 263 -11.33 52.06 -43.08
N SER A 264 -12.21 53.01 -43.42
CA SER A 264 -12.05 54.45 -43.20
C SER A 264 -12.73 54.94 -41.91
N THR A 265 -13.89 54.38 -41.57
CA THR A 265 -14.71 54.83 -40.42
C THR A 265 -14.51 54.02 -39.14
N GLY A 266 -13.61 53.03 -39.15
CA GLY A 266 -13.35 52.14 -38.02
C GLY A 266 -13.96 50.75 -38.21
N THR A 267 -13.31 49.76 -37.61
CA THR A 267 -13.68 48.35 -37.63
C THR A 267 -14.00 47.87 -36.23
N ALA A 268 -14.96 46.97 -36.07
CA ALA A 268 -15.19 46.31 -34.79
C ALA A 268 -14.13 45.21 -34.53
N THR A 269 -13.94 44.87 -33.27
CA THR A 269 -13.18 43.68 -32.84
C THR A 269 -14.05 42.81 -31.93
N ALA A 270 -13.88 41.49 -31.99
CA ALA A 270 -14.61 40.56 -31.15
C ALA A 270 -13.63 39.65 -30.39
N THR A 271 -13.96 39.32 -29.15
CA THR A 271 -13.24 38.34 -28.33
C THR A 271 -14.22 37.43 -27.62
N ASP A 272 -13.88 36.16 -27.49
CA ASP A 272 -14.62 35.22 -26.68
C ASP A 272 -13.66 34.44 -25.76
N THR A 273 -14.16 33.98 -24.61
CA THR A 273 -13.33 33.29 -23.60
C THR A 273 -13.10 31.81 -23.88
N CYS A 274 -13.94 31.21 -24.71
CA CYS A 274 -13.90 29.82 -25.13
C CYS A 274 -13.21 29.66 -26.50
N ASP A 275 -13.24 30.71 -27.32
CA ASP A 275 -12.51 30.77 -28.58
C ASP A 275 -11.17 31.52 -28.48
N ASP A 276 -10.06 30.78 -28.59
CA ASP A 276 -8.70 31.35 -28.66
C ASP A 276 -8.33 31.87 -30.07
N GLY A 277 -9.28 31.79 -31.02
CA GLY A 277 -9.14 32.19 -32.42
C GLY A 277 -9.62 33.62 -32.72
N GLU A 278 -9.30 34.13 -33.91
CA GLU A 278 -9.91 35.37 -34.41
C GLU A 278 -11.36 35.10 -34.83
N LEU A 279 -12.30 35.77 -34.17
CA LEU A 279 -13.72 35.64 -34.45
C LEU A 279 -14.12 36.37 -35.74
N ALA A 280 -14.97 35.73 -36.53
CA ALA A 280 -15.57 36.37 -37.69
C ALA A 280 -16.53 37.48 -37.25
N ILE A 281 -16.52 38.60 -37.99
CA ILE A 281 -17.44 39.72 -37.78
C ILE A 281 -18.11 40.06 -39.11
N ASP A 282 -19.44 40.00 -39.12
CA ASP A 282 -20.28 40.44 -40.22
C ASP A 282 -20.74 41.89 -39.99
N GLU A 283 -20.69 42.71 -41.04
CA GLU A 283 -21.18 44.10 -41.02
C GLU A 283 -22.43 44.28 -41.88
N GLY A 284 -23.35 45.13 -41.45
CA GLY A 284 -24.56 45.49 -42.18
C GLY A 284 -24.98 46.95 -41.98
N ASP A 285 -25.12 47.68 -43.09
CA ASP A 285 -25.45 49.11 -43.07
C ASP A 285 -26.96 49.36 -43.25
N SER A 286 -27.46 50.34 -42.51
CA SER A 286 -28.76 50.97 -42.77
C SER A 286 -28.58 52.48 -42.87
N VAL A 287 -29.30 53.10 -43.82
CA VAL A 287 -29.18 54.54 -44.11
C VAL A 287 -30.50 55.23 -43.82
N ALA A 288 -30.44 56.30 -43.05
CA ALA A 288 -31.56 57.19 -42.78
C ALA A 288 -31.23 58.63 -43.20
N ALA A 289 -32.25 59.40 -43.55
CA ALA A 289 -32.08 60.83 -43.78
C ALA A 289 -31.77 61.52 -42.45
N GLY A 290 -30.78 62.42 -42.46
CA GLY A 290 -30.45 63.28 -41.34
C GLY A 290 -31.44 64.43 -41.14
N THR A 291 -31.07 65.37 -40.29
CA THR A 291 -31.90 66.52 -39.93
C THR A 291 -31.85 67.65 -40.98
N CYS A 292 -30.75 67.72 -41.74
CA CYS A 292 -30.53 68.70 -42.79
C CYS A 292 -30.69 68.10 -44.19
N THR A 293 -30.94 68.96 -45.18
CA THR A 293 -31.03 68.54 -46.59
C THR A 293 -29.69 67.96 -47.07
N GLN A 294 -29.70 66.72 -47.58
CA GLN A 294 -28.52 65.93 -47.99
C GLN A 294 -27.65 65.38 -46.84
N GLU A 295 -28.10 65.51 -45.58
CA GLU A 295 -27.48 64.78 -44.46
C GLU A 295 -27.98 63.33 -44.46
N GLU A 296 -27.09 62.38 -44.21
CA GLU A 296 -27.39 60.95 -44.07
C GLU A 296 -26.77 60.44 -42.77
N VAL A 297 -27.50 59.57 -42.07
CA VAL A 297 -27.00 58.82 -40.93
C VAL A 297 -26.89 57.36 -41.36
N ILE A 298 -25.67 56.83 -41.34
CA ILE A 298 -25.40 55.41 -41.61
C ILE A 298 -25.22 54.73 -40.26
N THR A 299 -26.11 53.78 -39.93
CA THR A 299 -25.95 52.90 -38.77
C THR A 299 -25.39 51.58 -39.27
N ARG A 300 -24.15 51.27 -38.90
CA ARG A 300 -23.47 50.01 -39.21
C ARG A 300 -23.60 49.06 -38.03
N THR A 301 -24.29 47.94 -38.24
CA THR A 301 -24.41 46.88 -37.24
C THR A 301 -23.33 45.84 -37.46
N TRP A 302 -22.59 45.52 -36.40
CA TRP A 302 -21.57 44.49 -36.36
C TRP A 302 -22.11 43.28 -35.61
N THR A 303 -22.00 42.09 -36.19
CA THR A 303 -22.45 40.83 -35.58
C THR A 303 -21.29 39.84 -35.56
N SER A 304 -21.06 39.18 -34.44
CA SER A 304 -20.07 38.11 -34.31
C SER A 304 -20.72 36.88 -33.68
N THR A 305 -20.33 35.71 -34.15
CA THR A 305 -20.81 34.40 -33.68
C THR A 305 -19.59 33.55 -33.37
N ASP A 306 -19.54 32.96 -32.17
CA ASP A 306 -18.49 32.02 -31.75
C ASP A 306 -18.64 30.65 -32.42
N ASP A 307 -17.65 29.78 -32.22
CA ASP A 307 -17.63 28.42 -32.78
C ASP A 307 -18.77 27.53 -32.24
N CYS A 308 -19.32 27.86 -31.08
CA CYS A 308 -20.46 27.17 -30.45
C CYS A 308 -21.82 27.74 -30.86
N GLY A 309 -21.84 28.80 -31.67
CA GLY A 309 -23.02 29.42 -32.23
C GLY A 309 -23.69 30.47 -31.35
N ASN A 310 -23.07 30.90 -30.23
CA ASN A 310 -23.58 32.06 -29.50
C ASN A 310 -23.17 33.34 -30.23
N ALA A 311 -24.05 34.35 -30.23
CA ALA A 311 -23.90 35.53 -31.07
C ALA A 311 -24.27 36.82 -30.35
N SER A 312 -23.55 37.88 -30.67
CA SER A 312 -23.83 39.24 -30.19
C SER A 312 -23.76 40.25 -31.33
N SER A 313 -24.31 41.45 -31.10
CA SER A 313 -24.23 42.56 -32.05
C SER A 313 -24.12 43.91 -31.37
N CYS A 314 -23.48 44.88 -32.03
CA CYS A 314 -23.44 46.28 -31.62
C CYS A 314 -23.52 47.22 -32.84
N ASN A 315 -23.78 48.51 -32.61
CA ASN A 315 -23.81 49.55 -33.63
C ASN A 315 -23.25 50.87 -33.10
#